data_AF-A0AAW0HT66-F1
#
_entry.id   AF-A0AAW0HT66-F1
#
_cell.length_a   1.000
_cell.length_b   1.000
_cell.length_c   1.000
_cell.angle_alpha   90.00
_cell.angle_beta   90.00
_cell.angle_gamma   90.00
#
_symmetry.space_group_name_H-M   'P 1'
#
loop_
_entity.id
_entity.type
_entity.pdbx_description
1 polymer ?
#
loop_
_entity_poly.entity_id
_entity_poly.type
_entity_poly.pdbx_seq_one_letter_code
_entity_poly.pdbx_strand_id
1 'polypeptide(L)' 'MAPKVKKEAPAPPKAEAKAKALKSKKAVLKGVHSHKKKTIRTSPTFRRPKTLRLQRQPKYPRKSAPRRNKLDHYAIIKFP' A
#
# COMPACT_ATOMS: atom_id res chain seq x y z
N MET A 1 -1.32 -23.03 -8.43
CA MET A 1 -1.32 -23.13 -9.91
C MET A 1 -0.74 -21.83 -10.46
N ALA A 2 0.51 -21.85 -10.92
CA ALA A 2 1.23 -20.64 -11.35
C ALA A 2 0.94 -20.31 -12.82
N PRO A 3 0.69 -19.02 -13.19
CA PRO A 3 0.42 -18.67 -14.58
C PRO A 3 1.70 -18.72 -15.42
N LYS A 4 1.66 -19.46 -16.53
CA LYS A 4 2.71 -19.47 -17.57
C LYS A 4 2.75 -18.12 -18.27
N VAL A 5 3.86 -17.39 -18.10
CA VAL A 5 4.13 -16.14 -18.82
C VAL A 5 4.47 -16.48 -20.27
N LYS A 6 3.58 -16.08 -21.21
CA LYS A 6 3.87 -16.08 -22.65
C LYS A 6 4.99 -15.08 -22.91
N LYS A 7 6.10 -15.56 -23.44
CA LYS A 7 7.28 -14.76 -23.81
C LYS A 7 7.00 -14.13 -25.18
N GLU A 8 6.66 -12.84 -25.20
CA GLU A 8 6.58 -12.04 -26.41
C GLU A 8 7.97 -11.94 -27.08
N ALA A 9 8.01 -12.00 -28.40
CA ALA A 9 9.24 -11.94 -29.19
C ALA A 9 9.96 -10.58 -29.00
N PRO A 10 11.31 -10.56 -28.92
CA PRO A 10 12.06 -9.34 -28.70
C PRO A 10 11.95 -8.38 -29.90
N ALA A 11 11.77 -7.09 -29.62
CA ALA A 11 11.69 -6.04 -30.61
C ALA A 11 13.04 -5.89 -31.37
N PRO A 12 13.06 -5.34 -32.59
CA PRO A 12 14.31 -5.19 -33.34
C PRO A 12 15.36 -4.41 -32.54
N PRO A 13 16.63 -4.86 -32.51
CA PRO A 13 17.67 -4.36 -31.59
C PRO A 13 17.91 -2.84 -31.71
N LYS A 14 17.65 -2.27 -32.89
CA LYS A 14 17.73 -0.82 -33.14
C LYS A 14 16.65 -0.01 -32.41
N ALA A 15 15.45 -0.55 -32.23
CA ALA A 15 14.36 0.12 -31.51
C ALA A 15 14.60 0.08 -29.99
N GLU A 16 15.10 -1.05 -29.47
CA GLU A 16 15.47 -1.17 -28.05
C GLU A 16 16.64 -0.27 -27.67
N ALA A 17 17.67 -0.17 -28.51
CA ALA A 17 18.82 0.72 -28.29
C ALA A 17 18.39 2.20 -28.21
N LYS A 18 17.50 2.64 -29.11
CA LYS A 18 16.94 4.00 -29.10
C LYS A 18 16.11 4.26 -27.84
N ALA A 19 15.26 3.32 -27.42
CA ALA A 19 14.46 3.47 -26.21
C ALA A 19 15.33 3.53 -24.94
N LYS A 20 16.41 2.73 -24.88
CA LYS A 20 17.39 2.76 -23.79
C LYS A 20 18.15 4.09 -23.74
N ALA A 21 18.59 4.61 -24.87
CA ALA A 21 19.25 5.91 -24.97
C ALA A 21 18.33 7.09 -24.57
N LEU A 22 17.05 7.04 -24.94
CA LEU A 22 16.09 8.08 -24.54
C LEU A 22 15.75 8.01 -23.04
N LYS A 23 15.71 6.80 -22.45
CA LYS A 23 15.54 6.63 -21.01
C LYS A 23 16.77 7.10 -20.24
N SER A 24 17.98 6.79 -20.70
CA SER A 24 19.22 7.25 -20.05
C SER A 24 19.36 8.77 -20.11
N LYS A 25 19.09 9.39 -21.26
CA LYS A 25 19.07 10.87 -21.38
C LYS A 25 18.09 11.51 -20.40
N LYS A 26 16.88 10.95 -20.24
CA LYS A 26 15.89 11.45 -19.27
C LYS A 26 16.33 11.22 -17.81
N ALA A 27 16.99 10.11 -17.53
CA ALA A 27 17.51 9.77 -16.21
C ALA A 27 18.67 10.69 -15.80
N VAL A 28 19.58 11.04 -16.72
CA VAL A 28 20.67 11.99 -16.46
C VAL A 28 20.12 13.39 -16.18
N LEU A 29 19.14 13.86 -16.96
CA LEU A 29 18.60 15.21 -16.79
C LEU A 29 17.72 15.36 -15.54
N LYS A 30 16.90 14.36 -15.19
CA LYS A 30 15.94 14.45 -14.06
C LYS A 30 16.36 13.70 -12.79
N GLY A 31 17.38 12.85 -12.87
CA GLY A 31 17.83 12.01 -11.76
C GLY A 31 16.72 11.12 -11.18
N VAL A 32 16.72 10.99 -9.86
CA VAL A 32 15.77 10.19 -9.05
C VAL A 32 14.30 10.57 -9.31
N HIS A 33 14.04 11.78 -9.81
CA HIS A 33 12.70 12.29 -10.11
C HIS A 33 12.24 12.05 -11.55
N SER A 34 12.95 11.24 -12.33
CA SER A 34 12.63 10.96 -13.75
C SER A 34 11.20 10.42 -13.97
N HIS A 35 10.65 9.70 -13.00
CA HIS A 35 9.28 9.15 -13.03
C HIS A 35 8.23 10.01 -12.31
N LYS A 36 8.62 11.12 -11.68
CA LYS A 36 7.69 11.97 -10.91
C LYS A 36 6.78 12.75 -11.86
N LYS A 37 5.51 12.34 -11.96
CA LYS A 37 4.46 13.10 -12.65
C LYS A 37 3.98 14.25 -11.75
N LYS A 38 3.73 15.44 -12.33
CA LYS A 38 3.09 16.55 -11.61
C LYS A 38 1.61 16.19 -11.38
N THR A 39 1.14 16.22 -10.14
CA THR A 39 -0.27 15.94 -9.81
C THR A 39 -1.11 17.21 -10.00
N ILE A 40 -2.07 17.19 -10.92
CA ILE A 40 -3.02 18.28 -11.14
C ILE A 40 -4.18 18.12 -10.15
N ARG A 41 -4.59 19.20 -9.48
CA ARG A 41 -5.77 19.23 -8.60
C ARG A 41 -6.95 19.73 -9.40
N THR A 42 -7.96 18.90 -9.58
CA THR A 42 -9.16 19.20 -10.37
C THR A 42 -10.32 19.79 -9.56
N SER A 43 -10.23 19.74 -8.23
CA SER A 43 -11.22 20.28 -7.29
C SER A 43 -10.71 21.60 -6.68
N PRO A 44 -11.56 22.62 -6.49
CA PRO A 44 -11.19 23.85 -5.80
C PRO A 44 -11.02 23.63 -4.28
N THR A 45 -11.70 22.64 -3.71
CA THR A 45 -11.61 22.33 -2.28
C THR A 45 -10.38 21.49 -1.96
N PHE A 46 -9.57 21.95 -1.01
CA PHE A 46 -8.46 21.17 -0.47
C PHE A 46 -8.95 20.16 0.58
N ARG A 47 -8.65 18.88 0.37
CA ARG A 47 -8.99 17.80 1.30
C ARG A 47 -7.73 17.27 1.98
N ARG A 48 -7.84 16.94 3.27
CA ARG A 48 -6.75 16.30 4.01
C ARG A 48 -6.32 15.01 3.29
N PRO A 49 -5.03 14.82 2.97
CA PRO A 49 -4.55 13.61 2.35
C PRO A 49 -4.70 12.42 3.30
N LYS A 50 -5.02 11.25 2.73
CA LYS A 50 -5.03 10.01 3.50
C LYS A 50 -3.59 9.64 3.82
N THR A 51 -3.27 9.63 5.10
CA THR A 51 -1.97 9.20 5.61
C THR A 51 -2.08 7.78 6.13
N LEU A 52 -0.96 7.07 6.15
CA LEU A 52 -0.87 5.78 6.81
C LEU A 52 -1.21 5.94 8.31
N ARG A 53 -2.04 5.05 8.83
CA ARG A 53 -2.41 4.96 10.25
C ARG A 53 -2.03 3.57 10.75
N LEU A 54 -0.95 3.49 11.51
CA LEU A 54 -0.53 2.24 12.12
C LEU A 54 -1.50 1.84 13.22
N GLN A 55 -1.70 0.53 13.36
CA GLN A 55 -2.35 -0.02 14.54
C GLN A 55 -1.48 0.20 15.77
N ARG A 56 -2.10 0.32 16.94
CA ARG A 56 -1.36 0.45 18.20
C ARG A 56 -0.66 -0.87 18.50
N GLN A 57 0.63 -0.80 18.82
CA GLN A 57 1.44 -1.91 19.31
C GLN A 57 1.95 -1.55 20.71
N PRO A 58 1.14 -1.75 21.77
CA PRO A 58 1.58 -1.46 23.14
C PRO A 58 2.69 -2.44 23.56
N LYS A 59 3.68 -1.95 24.30
CA LYS A 59 4.79 -2.79 24.80
C LYS A 59 4.38 -3.76 25.91
N TYR A 60 3.30 -3.44 26.62
CA TYR A 60 2.77 -4.23 27.72
C TYR A 60 1.24 -4.11 27.75
N PRO A 61 0.52 -5.13 28.26
CA PRO A 61 -0.93 -5.07 28.38
C PRO A 61 -1.32 -4.04 29.47
N ARG A 62 -2.41 -3.31 29.25
CA ARG A 62 -2.93 -2.33 30.23
C ARG A 62 -3.44 -2.97 31.53
N LYS A 63 -3.74 -4.27 31.50
CA LYS A 63 -4.20 -5.06 32.64
C LYS A 63 -3.43 -6.36 32.64
N SER A 64 -3.06 -6.84 33.82
CA SER A 64 -2.34 -8.10 33.98
C SER A 64 -3.19 -9.31 33.59
N ALA A 65 -4.49 -9.30 33.94
CA ALA A 65 -5.41 -10.40 33.69
C ALA A 65 -6.66 -9.94 32.92
N PRO A 66 -7.24 -10.82 32.07
CA PRO A 66 -8.56 -10.60 31.51
C PRO A 66 -9.62 -10.57 32.62
N ARG A 67 -10.72 -9.86 32.37
CA ARG A 67 -11.86 -9.88 33.31
C ARG A 67 -12.61 -11.20 33.19
N ARG A 68 -13.13 -11.72 34.30
CA ARG A 68 -14.08 -12.83 34.27
C ARG A 68 -15.34 -12.46 33.50
N ASN A 69 -15.94 -13.43 32.81
CA ASN A 69 -17.25 -13.24 32.20
C ASN A 69 -18.29 -12.98 33.31
N LYS A 70 -19.10 -11.94 33.15
CA LYS A 70 -20.18 -11.59 34.10
C LYS A 70 -21.55 -12.13 33.66
N LEU A 71 -21.66 -12.64 32.44
CA LEU A 71 -22.86 -13.24 31.88
C LEU A 71 -22.71 -14.75 31.92
N ASP A 72 -22.80 -15.33 33.11
CA ASP A 72 -22.83 -16.77 33.32
C ASP A 72 -24.26 -17.31 33.26
N HIS A 73 -24.39 -18.64 33.29
CA HIS A 73 -25.68 -19.32 33.15
C HIS A 73 -26.72 -18.86 34.17
N TYR A 74 -26.27 -18.55 35.38
CA TYR A 74 -27.11 -18.06 36.48
C TYR A 74 -27.49 -16.58 36.33
N ALA A 75 -26.62 -15.74 35.77
CA ALA A 75 -27.00 -14.39 35.38
C ALA A 75 -28.02 -14.36 34.22
N ILE A 76 -28.00 -15.39 33.37
CA ILE A 76 -28.89 -15.53 32.21
C ILE A 76 -30.24 -16.13 32.61
N ILE A 77 -30.25 -17.29 33.26
CA ILE A 77 -31.47 -17.99 33.69
C ILE A 77 -31.83 -17.53 35.10
N LYS A 78 -32.82 -16.64 35.19
CA LYS A 78 -33.27 -16.05 36.47
C LYS A 78 -34.53 -16.71 37.03
N PHE A 79 -35.43 -17.11 36.15
CA PHE A 79 -36.70 -17.74 36.48
C PHE A 79 -36.90 -18.88 35.47
N PRO A 80 -37.52 -20.01 35.87
CA PRO A 80 -37.81 -21.12 34.98
C PRO A 80 -38.82 -20.73 33.88
#